data_AF-A0A336KDP2-F1
#
_entry.id   AF-A0A336KDP2-F1
#
_cell.length_a   1.000
_cell.length_b   1.000
_cell.length_c   1.000
_cell.angle_alpha   90.00
_cell.angle_beta   90.00
_cell.angle_gamma   90.00
#
_symmetry.space_group_name_H-M   'P 1'
#
loop_
_entity.id
_entity.type
_entity.pdbx_description
1 polymer ?
#
loop_
_entity_poly.entity_id
_entity_poly.type
_entity_poly.pdbx_seq_one_letter_code
_entity_poly.pdbx_strand_id
1 'polypeptide(L)'
;MDTSPCESESSSLDGASQMLPPSPISQQQLQKRIESLTQQNKVLKVELETYKIRVKVLQEENRSLRQASVIIQAKAEQEEEYISNTLLKKIQALKKEKESLAHYYEREEECLTNDLSRKLDQLRQEKCELEQTLEQEQECLVNKLMRKIEKLEAETLAKQTNLEQLRREMVELENTLEQEQEALVNKLWKRMDKLEAEKRSLQIKLDQPISDPTTPKEIQRSTENGDTASQLTAHVDVLRSEVEKLRNQLANSEKQSQQKTQQFAQEEKCIREENLRLQRKLQLEVERREALCRHLSESESSLEMEEERLFNEGMLTTSRQRTISSPVPHSPNSSRPLSPGPSAGTGRCHACGQLLCRRSERFIKPAIPFPQLNTSAPNVLNSSATGASGGGGGNTVTFSTTSTPANNSLTPANPPSPMDTSICKE
;
A
#
# COMPACT_ATOMS: atom_id res chain seq x y z
N MET A 1 93.54 30.88 -9.56
CA MET A 1 94.54 30.62 -10.60
C MET A 1 95.36 31.89 -10.77
N ASP A 2 96.67 31.74 -10.58
CA ASP A 2 97.74 32.45 -11.25
C ASP A 2 97.80 33.98 -11.14
N THR A 3 98.35 34.43 -10.02
CA THR A 3 99.09 35.69 -9.93
C THR A 3 100.40 35.58 -10.70
N SER A 4 100.72 36.56 -11.55
CA SER A 4 102.02 36.61 -12.25
C SER A 4 102.60 38.04 -12.22
N PRO A 5 103.62 38.31 -11.40
CA PRO A 5 104.39 39.56 -11.46
C PRO A 5 105.52 39.46 -12.48
N CYS A 6 105.74 40.51 -13.26
CA CYS A 6 106.96 40.68 -14.05
C CYS A 6 107.86 41.72 -13.37
N GLU A 7 108.94 41.23 -12.78
CA GLU A 7 110.09 42.00 -12.31
C GLU A 7 111.05 42.32 -13.50
N SER A 8 112.16 42.99 -13.20
CA SER A 8 113.32 43.27 -14.08
C SER A 8 113.14 44.32 -15.21
N GLU A 9 114.12 45.20 -15.51
CA GLU A 9 115.21 45.72 -14.64
C GLU A 9 115.90 46.98 -15.22
N SER A 10 116.87 47.50 -14.46
CA SER A 10 117.59 48.76 -14.67
C SER A 10 118.48 48.86 -15.92
N SER A 11 118.48 50.03 -16.56
CA SER A 11 119.67 50.75 -17.08
C SER A 11 119.20 52.16 -17.52
N SER A 12 119.73 53.29 -17.04
CA SER A 12 121.08 53.67 -16.59
C SER A 12 122.14 53.58 -17.68
N LEU A 13 122.40 54.72 -18.34
CA LEU A 13 123.69 55.10 -18.94
C LEU A 13 123.65 56.59 -19.33
N ASP A 14 124.56 57.40 -18.80
CA ASP A 14 124.70 58.81 -19.16
C ASP A 14 125.22 58.97 -20.60
N GLY A 15 124.42 59.63 -21.44
CA GLY A 15 124.71 59.88 -22.86
C GLY A 15 124.82 61.37 -23.17
N ALA A 16 125.81 62.06 -22.59
CA ALA A 16 125.98 63.51 -22.68
C ALA A 16 126.40 64.02 -24.08
N SER A 17 125.52 63.87 -25.07
CA SER A 17 125.72 64.30 -26.45
C SER A 17 125.42 65.79 -26.64
N GLN A 18 126.48 66.60 -26.49
CA GLN A 18 126.72 67.92 -27.10
C GLN A 18 125.53 68.88 -27.29
N MET A 19 125.58 69.98 -26.53
CA MET A 19 124.77 71.18 -26.72
C MET A 19 125.03 71.84 -28.09
N LEU A 20 124.18 71.53 -29.08
CA LEU A 20 123.78 72.51 -30.10
C LEU A 20 122.41 73.07 -29.70
N PRO A 21 122.18 74.39 -29.78
CA PRO A 21 120.83 74.92 -29.61
C PRO A 21 119.94 74.40 -30.76
N PRO A 22 118.82 73.71 -30.47
CA PRO A 22 117.86 73.38 -31.52
C PRO A 22 117.37 74.66 -32.17
N SER A 23 117.26 74.70 -33.49
CA SER A 23 116.75 75.89 -34.18
C SER A 23 115.39 76.27 -33.59
N PRO A 24 115.05 77.56 -33.43
CA PRO A 24 113.85 77.97 -32.70
C PRO A 24 112.55 77.40 -33.29
N ILE A 25 112.56 77.09 -34.60
CA ILE A 25 111.49 76.38 -35.30
C ILE A 25 111.33 74.94 -34.77
N SER A 26 112.43 74.18 -34.67
CA SER A 26 112.41 72.80 -34.14
C SER A 26 112.06 72.74 -32.65
N GLN A 27 112.55 73.70 -31.85
CA GLN A 27 112.24 73.77 -30.43
C GLN A 27 110.76 74.09 -30.17
N GLN A 28 110.17 75.01 -30.94
CA GLN A 28 108.72 75.27 -30.89
C GLN A 28 107.88 74.09 -31.39
N GLN A 29 108.36 73.32 -32.37
CA GLN A 29 107.67 72.10 -32.83
C GLN A 29 107.68 71.01 -31.75
N LEU A 30 108.81 70.79 -31.06
CA LEU A 30 108.86 69.89 -29.91
C LEU A 30 107.92 70.38 -28.79
N GLN A 31 107.94 71.67 -28.45
CA GLN A 31 107.08 72.22 -27.40
C GLN A 31 105.58 71.99 -27.70
N LYS A 32 105.12 72.31 -28.92
CA LYS A 32 103.73 72.04 -29.35
C LYS A 32 103.39 70.55 -29.35
N ARG A 33 104.36 69.67 -29.66
CA ARG A 33 104.17 68.21 -29.60
C ARG A 33 104.05 67.73 -28.14
N ILE A 34 104.86 68.27 -27.22
CA ILE A 34 104.79 67.99 -25.78
C ILE A 34 103.44 68.47 -25.21
N GLU A 35 103.00 69.69 -25.55
CA GLU A 35 101.70 70.23 -25.14
C GLU A 35 100.53 69.39 -25.67
N SER A 36 100.57 69.00 -26.95
CA SER A 36 99.58 68.11 -27.57
C SER A 36 99.52 66.74 -26.89
N LEU A 37 100.67 66.10 -26.64
CA LEU A 37 100.75 64.82 -25.92
C LEU A 37 100.32 64.94 -24.45
N THR A 38 100.59 66.09 -23.81
CA THR A 38 100.14 66.39 -22.44
C THR A 38 98.63 66.54 -22.38
N GLN A 39 98.02 67.24 -23.35
CA GLN A 39 96.57 67.36 -23.45
C GLN A 39 95.90 66.03 -23.79
N GLN A 40 96.49 65.23 -24.68
CA GLN A 40 96.02 63.87 -24.97
C GLN A 40 96.07 62.98 -23.72
N ASN A 41 97.15 63.05 -22.92
CA ASN A 41 97.25 62.36 -21.63
C ASN A 41 96.19 62.83 -20.61
N LYS A 42 95.80 64.11 -20.60
CA LYS A 42 94.70 64.60 -19.76
C LYS A 42 93.36 64.02 -20.20
N VAL A 43 93.08 64.03 -21.50
CA VAL A 43 91.83 63.46 -22.06
C VAL A 43 91.74 61.96 -21.75
N LEU A 44 92.79 61.18 -22.06
CA LEU A 44 92.85 59.74 -21.78
C LEU A 44 92.68 59.43 -20.28
N LYS A 45 93.19 60.27 -19.37
CA LYS A 45 92.95 60.13 -17.93
C LYS A 45 91.49 60.37 -17.55
N VAL A 46 90.84 61.40 -18.09
CA VAL A 46 89.41 61.67 -17.84
C VAL A 46 88.54 60.52 -18.38
N GLU A 47 88.81 60.05 -19.60
CA GLU A 47 88.13 58.88 -20.18
C GLU A 47 88.31 57.63 -19.31
N LEU A 48 89.54 57.34 -18.86
CA LEU A 48 89.84 56.19 -18.01
C LEU A 48 89.12 56.25 -16.65
N GLU A 49 89.02 57.41 -16.00
CA GLU A 49 88.20 57.56 -14.79
C GLU A 49 86.69 57.46 -15.09
N THR A 50 86.21 57.97 -16.22
CA THR A 50 84.82 57.77 -16.66
C THR A 50 84.50 56.28 -16.88
N TYR A 51 85.41 55.53 -17.51
CA TYR A 51 85.25 54.08 -17.67
C TYR A 51 85.30 53.35 -16.32
N LYS A 52 86.19 53.71 -15.39
CA LYS A 52 86.19 53.17 -14.02
C LYS A 52 84.87 53.40 -13.29
N ILE A 53 84.30 54.61 -13.37
CA ILE A 53 83.01 54.93 -12.76
C ILE A 53 81.91 54.10 -13.41
N ARG A 54 81.87 54.00 -14.74
CA ARG A 54 80.89 53.18 -15.47
C ARG A 54 80.99 51.69 -15.10
N VAL A 55 82.19 51.14 -14.95
CA VAL A 55 82.41 49.75 -14.50
C VAL A 55 81.90 49.55 -13.07
N LYS A 56 82.15 50.50 -12.15
CA LYS A 56 81.60 50.43 -10.78
C LYS A 56 80.07 50.44 -10.77
N VAL A 57 79.44 51.32 -11.53
CA VAL A 57 77.96 51.39 -11.66
C VAL A 57 77.42 50.06 -12.21
N LEU A 58 77.98 49.55 -13.30
CA LEU A 58 77.57 48.26 -13.88
C LEU A 58 77.78 47.06 -12.92
N GLN A 59 78.80 47.10 -12.06
CA GLN A 59 79.02 46.08 -11.03
C GLN A 59 77.98 46.16 -9.90
N GLU A 60 77.62 47.38 -9.47
CA GLU A 60 76.58 47.62 -8.47
C GLU A 60 75.19 47.24 -9.01
N GLU A 61 74.88 47.58 -10.26
CA GLU A 61 73.68 47.13 -10.98
C GLU A 61 73.64 45.61 -11.11
N ASN A 62 74.75 44.94 -11.48
CA ASN A 62 74.78 43.48 -11.59
C ASN A 62 74.61 42.78 -10.23
N ARG A 63 75.14 43.37 -9.14
CA ARG A 63 74.88 42.93 -7.76
C ARG A 63 73.40 43.08 -7.39
N SER A 64 72.83 44.25 -7.66
CA SER A 64 71.42 44.56 -7.40
C SER A 64 70.47 43.63 -8.17
N LEU A 65 70.71 43.41 -9.46
CA LEU A 65 69.93 42.49 -10.30
C LEU A 65 69.98 41.03 -9.80
N ARG A 66 71.15 40.55 -9.36
CA ARG A 66 71.27 39.22 -8.73
C ARG A 66 70.46 39.13 -7.44
N GLN A 67 70.57 40.13 -6.57
CA GLN A 67 69.80 40.18 -5.31
C GLN A 67 68.29 40.21 -5.58
N ALA A 68 67.84 41.03 -6.53
CA ALA A 68 66.44 41.10 -6.96
C ALA A 68 65.96 39.75 -7.53
N SER A 69 66.77 39.08 -8.36
CA SER A 69 66.45 37.76 -8.91
C SER A 69 66.26 36.70 -7.84
N VAL A 70 67.11 36.67 -6.80
CA VAL A 70 66.97 35.74 -5.66
C VAL A 70 65.71 36.05 -4.84
N ILE A 71 65.38 37.33 -4.62
CA ILE A 71 64.15 37.75 -3.92
C ILE A 71 62.90 37.38 -4.72
N ILE A 72 62.92 37.51 -6.05
CA ILE A 72 61.81 37.12 -6.92
C ILE A 72 61.63 35.59 -6.93
N GLN A 73 62.74 34.84 -7.03
CA GLN A 73 62.70 33.37 -7.00
C GLN A 73 62.14 32.85 -5.66
N ALA A 74 62.63 33.34 -4.52
CA ALA A 74 62.15 32.92 -3.20
C ALA A 74 60.66 33.24 -2.98
N LYS A 75 60.13 34.29 -3.60
CA LYS A 75 58.68 34.59 -3.60
C LYS A 75 57.89 33.64 -4.49
N ALA A 76 58.39 33.32 -5.68
CA ALA A 76 57.75 32.36 -6.58
C ALA A 76 57.67 30.97 -5.91
N GLU A 77 58.76 30.51 -5.30
CA GLU A 77 58.81 29.25 -4.53
C GLU A 77 57.80 29.26 -3.37
N GLN A 78 57.67 30.39 -2.64
CA GLN A 78 56.67 30.54 -1.58
C GLN A 78 55.22 30.53 -2.10
N GLU A 79 54.95 31.19 -3.23
CA GLU A 79 53.62 31.21 -3.86
C GLU A 79 53.24 29.83 -4.41
N GLU A 80 54.18 29.10 -5.03
CA GLU A 80 54.00 27.71 -5.45
C GLU A 80 53.71 26.78 -4.27
N GLU A 81 54.45 26.91 -3.15
CA GLU A 81 54.20 26.11 -1.94
C GLU A 81 52.82 26.43 -1.34
N TYR A 82 52.41 27.70 -1.31
CA TYR A 82 51.09 28.12 -0.82
C TYR A 82 49.95 27.57 -1.69
N ILE A 83 50.09 27.65 -3.01
CA ILE A 83 49.12 27.09 -3.97
C ILE A 83 49.04 25.57 -3.82
N SER A 84 50.19 24.87 -3.76
CA SER A 84 50.27 23.42 -3.58
C SER A 84 49.60 22.97 -2.28
N ASN A 85 49.92 23.60 -1.14
CA ASN A 85 49.29 23.33 0.15
C ASN A 85 47.77 23.57 0.13
N THR A 86 47.32 24.61 -0.58
CA THR A 86 45.89 24.95 -0.69
C THR A 86 45.12 23.93 -1.54
N LEU A 87 45.70 23.52 -2.67
CA LEU A 87 45.13 22.49 -3.53
C LEU A 87 45.12 21.13 -2.83
N LEU A 88 46.18 20.75 -2.13
CA LEU A 88 46.26 19.50 -1.38
C LEU A 88 45.17 19.40 -0.30
N LYS A 89 44.96 20.48 0.48
CA LYS A 89 43.87 20.56 1.46
C LYS A 89 42.49 20.41 0.80
N LYS A 90 42.26 21.04 -0.36
CA LYS A 90 40.99 20.93 -1.09
C LYS A 90 40.78 19.52 -1.67
N ILE A 91 41.84 18.85 -2.15
CA ILE A 91 41.79 17.45 -2.58
C ILE A 91 41.47 16.52 -1.40
N GLN A 92 42.05 16.76 -0.22
CA GLN A 92 41.75 15.99 0.99
C GLN A 92 40.30 16.17 1.47
N ALA A 93 39.78 17.41 1.45
CA ALA A 93 38.38 17.69 1.76
C ALA A 93 37.43 16.96 0.78
N LEU A 94 37.62 17.13 -0.52
CA LEU A 94 36.79 16.48 -1.56
C LEU A 94 36.86 14.94 -1.51
N LYS A 95 38.01 14.36 -1.13
CA LYS A 95 38.12 12.91 -0.89
C LYS A 95 37.26 12.48 0.29
N LYS A 96 37.40 13.14 1.45
CA LYS A 96 36.62 12.85 2.66
C LYS A 96 35.11 13.05 2.44
N GLU A 97 34.73 14.08 1.70
CA GLU A 97 33.33 14.34 1.31
C GLU A 97 32.80 13.21 0.42
N LYS A 98 33.57 12.77 -0.60
CA LYS A 98 33.21 11.63 -1.45
C LYS A 98 33.08 10.32 -0.65
N GLU A 99 34.02 10.04 0.25
CA GLU A 99 34.01 8.86 1.13
C GLU A 99 32.80 8.88 2.07
N SER A 100 32.47 10.05 2.63
CA SER A 100 31.30 10.24 3.49
C SER A 100 29.98 10.08 2.74
N LEU A 101 29.92 10.56 1.49
CA LEU A 101 28.76 10.45 0.61
C LEU A 101 28.55 9.01 0.12
N ALA A 102 29.63 8.28 -0.20
CA ALA A 102 29.55 6.85 -0.52
C ALA A 102 28.96 6.05 0.65
N HIS A 103 29.46 6.26 1.88
CA HIS A 103 28.91 5.65 3.09
C HIS A 103 27.48 6.10 3.46
N TYR A 104 26.97 7.19 2.88
CA TYR A 104 25.56 7.57 3.01
C TYR A 104 24.71 6.75 2.03
N TYR A 105 25.10 6.72 0.74
CA TYR A 105 24.40 5.93 -0.28
C TYR A 105 24.37 4.44 0.06
N GLU A 106 25.48 3.83 0.51
CA GLU A 106 25.52 2.42 0.93
C GLU A 106 24.45 2.11 1.98
N ARG A 107 24.28 2.97 3.00
CA ARG A 107 23.26 2.78 4.05
C ARG A 107 21.84 3.06 3.57
N GLU A 108 21.67 3.99 2.64
CA GLU A 108 20.36 4.29 2.05
C GLU A 108 19.89 3.13 1.15
N GLU A 109 20.78 2.55 0.34
CA GLU A 109 20.53 1.34 -0.44
C GLU A 109 20.24 0.12 0.46
N GLU A 110 21.01 -0.09 1.54
CA GLU A 110 20.73 -1.11 2.55
C GLU A 110 19.36 -0.90 3.20
N CYS A 111 19.04 0.34 3.61
CA CYS A 111 17.77 0.68 4.24
C CYS A 111 16.59 0.39 3.31
N LEU A 112 16.63 0.93 2.08
CA LEU A 112 15.59 0.72 1.06
C LEU A 112 15.42 -0.76 0.71
N THR A 113 16.52 -1.50 0.58
CA THR A 113 16.48 -2.95 0.29
C THR A 113 15.81 -3.72 1.43
N ASN A 114 16.20 -3.47 2.68
CA ASN A 114 15.58 -4.10 3.85
C ASN A 114 14.10 -3.73 4.00
N ASP A 115 13.72 -2.48 3.71
CA ASP A 115 12.34 -2.02 3.77
C ASP A 115 11.46 -2.64 2.67
N LEU A 116 11.99 -2.79 1.45
CA LEU A 116 11.31 -3.47 0.35
C LEU A 116 11.17 -4.97 0.63
N SER A 117 12.22 -5.64 1.11
CA SER A 117 12.15 -7.06 1.50
C SER A 117 11.08 -7.29 2.58
N ARG A 118 11.08 -6.47 3.65
CA ARG A 118 10.09 -6.58 4.73
C ARG A 118 8.65 -6.35 4.25
N LYS A 119 8.41 -5.39 3.36
CA LYS A 119 7.10 -5.14 2.73
C LYS A 119 6.67 -6.31 1.83
N LEU A 120 7.61 -6.91 1.11
CA LEU A 120 7.35 -8.02 0.20
C LEU A 120 7.00 -9.30 0.98
N ASP A 121 7.69 -9.59 2.08
CA ASP A 121 7.36 -10.72 2.96
C ASP A 121 6.07 -10.51 3.75
N GLN A 122 5.76 -9.27 4.17
CA GLN A 122 4.45 -8.93 4.72
C GLN A 122 3.32 -9.22 3.70
N LEU A 123 3.46 -8.78 2.45
CA LEU A 123 2.47 -9.05 1.39
C LEU A 123 2.35 -10.55 1.06
N ARG A 124 3.42 -11.34 1.20
CA ARG A 124 3.37 -12.82 1.10
C ARG A 124 2.56 -13.43 2.24
N GLN A 125 2.75 -12.96 3.47
CA GLN A 125 2.00 -13.44 4.63
C GLN A 125 0.52 -13.06 4.52
N GLU A 126 0.21 -11.79 4.25
CA GLU A 126 -1.18 -11.30 4.06
C GLU A 126 -1.90 -12.09 2.96
N LYS A 127 -1.21 -12.39 1.83
CA LYS A 127 -1.76 -13.27 0.79
C LYS A 127 -2.07 -14.67 1.32
N CYS A 128 -1.16 -15.29 2.07
CA CYS A 128 -1.35 -16.64 2.62
C CYS A 128 -2.52 -16.70 3.63
N GLU A 129 -2.66 -15.68 4.48
CA GLU A 129 -3.77 -15.56 5.43
C GLU A 129 -5.12 -15.37 4.71
N LEU A 130 -5.15 -14.58 3.62
CA LEU A 130 -6.34 -14.43 2.78
C LEU A 130 -6.70 -15.70 2.01
N GLU A 131 -5.72 -16.44 1.47
CA GLU A 131 -5.94 -17.72 0.80
C GLU A 131 -6.51 -18.76 1.78
N GLN A 132 -5.92 -18.90 2.96
CA GLN A 132 -6.43 -19.79 4.01
C GLN A 132 -7.85 -19.40 4.48
N THR A 133 -8.13 -18.10 4.64
CA THR A 133 -9.48 -17.63 5.05
C THR A 133 -10.51 -17.95 3.97
N LEU A 134 -10.17 -17.72 2.70
CA LEU A 134 -11.04 -18.01 1.56
C LEU A 134 -11.33 -19.51 1.42
N GLU A 135 -10.34 -20.38 1.65
CA GLU A 135 -10.53 -21.83 1.67
C GLU A 135 -11.51 -22.26 2.79
N GLN A 136 -11.35 -21.72 4.00
CA GLN A 136 -12.25 -22.02 5.13
C GLN A 136 -13.69 -21.53 4.89
N GLU A 137 -13.87 -20.34 4.31
CA GLU A 137 -15.20 -19.83 3.94
C GLU A 137 -15.87 -20.71 2.87
N GLN A 138 -15.11 -21.14 1.86
CA GLN A 138 -15.60 -22.05 0.83
C GLN A 138 -15.96 -23.43 1.40
N GLU A 139 -15.11 -24.01 2.24
CA GLU A 139 -15.39 -25.30 2.88
C GLU A 139 -16.63 -25.22 3.78
N CYS A 140 -16.77 -24.15 4.56
CA CYS A 140 -17.95 -23.90 5.39
C CYS A 140 -19.23 -23.77 4.54
N LEU A 141 -19.17 -23.07 3.40
CA LEU A 141 -20.28 -22.94 2.47
C LEU A 141 -20.65 -24.26 1.81
N VAL A 142 -19.68 -25.04 1.33
CA VAL A 142 -19.89 -26.37 0.75
C VAL A 142 -20.53 -27.32 1.77
N ASN A 143 -19.97 -27.40 2.98
CA ASN A 143 -20.55 -28.17 4.09
C ASN A 143 -22.00 -27.76 4.42
N LYS A 144 -22.32 -26.46 4.36
CA LYS A 144 -23.68 -25.93 4.60
C LYS A 144 -24.64 -26.25 3.46
N LEU A 145 -24.16 -26.33 2.22
CA LEU A 145 -24.95 -26.73 1.05
C LEU A 145 -25.19 -28.24 1.01
N MET A 146 -24.17 -29.07 1.29
CA MET A 146 -24.30 -30.53 1.37
C MET A 146 -25.37 -30.96 2.38
N ARG A 147 -25.31 -30.46 3.62
CA ARG A 147 -26.34 -30.74 4.66
C ARG A 147 -27.76 -30.31 4.25
N LYS A 148 -27.87 -29.30 3.37
CA LYS A 148 -29.17 -28.86 2.83
C LYS A 148 -29.66 -29.78 1.70
N ILE A 149 -28.75 -30.29 0.88
CA ILE A 149 -29.04 -31.31 -0.15
C ILE A 149 -29.49 -32.60 0.54
N GLU A 150 -28.70 -33.15 1.45
CA GLU A 150 -29.00 -34.35 2.26
C GLU A 150 -30.39 -34.27 2.92
N LYS A 151 -30.74 -33.10 3.51
CA LYS A 151 -32.06 -32.89 4.12
C LYS A 151 -33.20 -32.87 3.10
N LEU A 152 -33.00 -32.25 1.93
CA LEU A 152 -34.01 -32.21 0.87
C LEU A 152 -34.18 -33.57 0.18
N GLU A 153 -33.11 -34.34 0.04
CA GLU A 153 -33.14 -35.73 -0.44
C GLU A 153 -33.91 -36.63 0.53
N ALA A 154 -33.61 -36.56 1.84
CA ALA A 154 -34.35 -37.28 2.88
C ALA A 154 -35.85 -36.89 2.93
N GLU A 155 -36.17 -35.60 2.84
CA GLU A 155 -37.55 -35.13 2.74
C GLU A 155 -38.26 -35.60 1.47
N THR A 156 -37.54 -35.75 0.36
CA THR A 156 -38.10 -36.21 -0.93
C THR A 156 -38.36 -37.71 -0.88
N LEU A 157 -37.43 -38.49 -0.34
CA LEU A 157 -37.58 -39.93 -0.14
C LEU A 157 -38.72 -40.25 0.83
N ALA A 158 -38.85 -39.49 1.94
CA ALA A 158 -39.97 -39.65 2.88
C ALA A 158 -41.34 -39.31 2.26
N LYS A 159 -41.41 -38.33 1.35
CA LYS A 159 -42.63 -38.03 0.57
C LYS A 159 -42.91 -39.16 -0.44
N GLN A 160 -41.89 -39.72 -1.08
CA GLN A 160 -42.06 -40.85 -2.00
C GLN A 160 -42.59 -42.10 -1.27
N THR A 161 -41.99 -42.51 -0.15
CA THR A 161 -42.45 -43.70 0.59
C THR A 161 -43.87 -43.53 1.12
N ASN A 162 -44.26 -42.33 1.57
CA ASN A 162 -45.63 -42.02 1.97
C ASN A 162 -46.62 -42.09 0.79
N LEU A 163 -46.26 -41.53 -0.38
CA LEU A 163 -47.10 -41.64 -1.59
C LEU A 163 -47.25 -43.09 -2.08
N GLU A 164 -46.21 -43.91 -1.94
CA GLU A 164 -46.31 -45.34 -2.25
C GLU A 164 -47.14 -46.11 -1.20
N GLN A 165 -47.06 -45.74 0.09
CA GLN A 165 -47.91 -46.31 1.13
C GLN A 165 -49.39 -46.01 0.85
N LEU A 166 -49.74 -44.74 0.61
CA LEU A 166 -51.11 -44.33 0.28
C LEU A 166 -51.64 -45.03 -0.98
N ARG A 167 -50.78 -45.35 -1.97
CA ARG A 167 -51.16 -46.16 -3.15
C ARG A 167 -51.44 -47.62 -2.80
N ARG A 168 -50.71 -48.22 -1.86
CA ARG A 168 -50.97 -49.59 -1.37
C ARG A 168 -52.28 -49.63 -0.59
N GLU A 169 -52.45 -48.71 0.36
CA GLU A 169 -53.68 -48.56 1.17
C GLU A 169 -54.92 -48.31 0.29
N MET A 170 -54.80 -47.49 -0.76
CA MET A 170 -55.87 -47.29 -1.75
C MET A 170 -56.29 -48.59 -2.44
N VAL A 171 -55.32 -49.36 -2.97
CA VAL A 171 -55.58 -50.63 -3.65
C VAL A 171 -56.12 -51.69 -2.69
N GLU A 172 -55.65 -51.71 -1.44
CA GLU A 172 -56.17 -52.58 -0.38
C GLU A 172 -57.65 -52.27 -0.08
N LEU A 173 -58.01 -50.99 0.05
CA LEU A 173 -59.40 -50.54 0.26
C LEU A 173 -60.29 -50.84 -0.95
N GLU A 174 -59.79 -50.65 -2.19
CA GLU A 174 -60.49 -51.02 -3.42
C GLU A 174 -60.79 -52.53 -3.45
N ASN A 175 -59.80 -53.37 -3.11
CA ASN A 175 -59.97 -54.82 -3.03
C ASN A 175 -60.98 -55.25 -1.95
N THR A 176 -60.97 -54.63 -0.75
CA THR A 176 -61.96 -54.96 0.29
C THR A 176 -63.36 -54.54 -0.13
N LEU A 177 -63.50 -53.39 -0.81
CA LEU A 177 -64.78 -52.88 -1.29
C LEU A 177 -65.36 -53.74 -2.43
N GLU A 178 -64.51 -54.29 -3.31
CA GLU A 178 -64.91 -55.25 -4.34
C GLU A 178 -65.37 -56.57 -3.71
N GLN A 179 -64.62 -57.11 -2.74
CA GLN A 179 -65.01 -58.32 -2.00
C GLN A 179 -66.33 -58.16 -1.22
N GLU A 180 -66.60 -56.99 -0.64
CA GLU A 180 -67.89 -56.70 0.00
C GLU A 180 -69.03 -56.66 -1.02
N GLN A 181 -68.82 -56.06 -2.20
CA GLN A 181 -69.79 -56.04 -3.29
C GLN A 181 -70.08 -57.46 -3.81
N GLU A 182 -69.05 -58.26 -4.09
CA GLU A 182 -69.21 -59.67 -4.47
C GLU A 182 -69.96 -60.46 -3.40
N ALA A 183 -69.63 -60.26 -2.12
CA ALA A 183 -70.31 -60.92 -1.01
C ALA A 183 -71.78 -60.50 -0.90
N LEU A 184 -72.13 -59.25 -1.22
CA LEU A 184 -73.51 -58.77 -1.28
C LEU A 184 -74.27 -59.34 -2.48
N VAL A 185 -73.66 -59.36 -3.68
CA VAL A 185 -74.24 -59.99 -4.88
C VAL A 185 -74.50 -61.48 -4.62
N ASN A 186 -73.54 -62.20 -4.04
CA ASN A 186 -73.70 -63.60 -3.65
C ASN A 186 -74.81 -63.82 -2.60
N LYS A 187 -74.98 -62.91 -1.64
CA LYS A 187 -76.07 -62.95 -0.65
C LYS A 187 -77.44 -62.68 -1.29
N LEU A 188 -77.51 -61.75 -2.25
CA LEU A 188 -78.74 -61.42 -2.98
C LEU A 188 -79.14 -62.53 -3.95
N TRP A 189 -78.19 -63.09 -4.71
CA TRP A 189 -78.43 -64.22 -5.60
C TRP A 189 -78.91 -65.45 -4.82
N LYS A 190 -78.25 -65.82 -3.71
CA LYS A 190 -78.71 -66.92 -2.83
C LYS A 190 -80.06 -66.65 -2.15
N ARG A 191 -80.51 -65.39 -2.05
CA ARG A 191 -81.89 -65.06 -1.64
C ARG A 191 -82.86 -65.17 -2.80
N MET A 192 -82.47 -64.75 -4.01
CA MET A 192 -83.25 -64.92 -5.23
C MET A 192 -83.51 -66.40 -5.53
N ASP A 193 -82.47 -67.24 -5.56
CA ASP A 193 -82.59 -68.70 -5.75
C ASP A 193 -83.53 -69.35 -4.72
N LYS A 194 -83.44 -68.92 -3.46
CA LYS A 194 -84.35 -69.37 -2.40
C LYS A 194 -85.78 -68.92 -2.65
N LEU A 195 -86.01 -67.64 -2.98
CA LEU A 195 -87.35 -67.14 -3.30
C LEU A 195 -87.93 -67.77 -4.58
N GLU A 196 -87.09 -68.14 -5.55
CA GLU A 196 -87.54 -68.93 -6.70
C GLU A 196 -87.83 -70.39 -6.34
N ALA A 197 -87.01 -71.03 -5.49
CA ALA A 197 -87.25 -72.38 -5.00
C ALA A 197 -88.50 -72.44 -4.10
N GLU A 198 -88.73 -71.42 -3.29
CA GLU A 198 -89.95 -71.20 -2.51
C GLU A 198 -91.14 -70.93 -3.44
N LYS A 199 -91.00 -70.09 -4.48
CA LYS A 199 -92.05 -69.89 -5.50
C LYS A 199 -92.39 -71.21 -6.23
N ARG A 200 -91.39 -72.00 -6.63
CA ARG A 200 -91.57 -73.33 -7.23
C ARG A 200 -92.23 -74.30 -6.23
N SER A 201 -91.81 -74.30 -4.97
CA SER A 201 -92.38 -75.15 -3.92
C SER A 201 -93.81 -74.74 -3.55
N LEU A 202 -94.11 -73.44 -3.52
CA LEU A 202 -95.45 -72.89 -3.29
C LEU A 202 -96.36 -73.10 -4.49
N GLN A 203 -95.85 -73.11 -5.71
CA GLN A 203 -96.60 -73.57 -6.88
C GLN A 203 -96.97 -75.06 -6.72
N ILE A 204 -95.99 -75.92 -6.43
CA ILE A 204 -96.21 -77.36 -6.18
C ILE A 204 -97.16 -77.61 -5.00
N LYS A 205 -97.12 -76.77 -3.94
CA LYS A 205 -98.03 -76.82 -2.77
C LYS A 205 -99.36 -76.10 -2.98
N LEU A 206 -99.54 -75.34 -4.05
CA LEU A 206 -100.84 -74.87 -4.50
C LEU A 206 -101.53 -75.97 -5.32
N ASP A 207 -100.73 -76.76 -6.03
CA ASP A 207 -101.14 -77.96 -6.78
C ASP A 207 -101.28 -79.22 -5.87
N GLN A 208 -101.17 -79.10 -4.53
CA GLN A 208 -101.13 -80.24 -3.59
C GLN A 208 -101.71 -79.89 -2.19
N PRO A 209 -102.59 -80.71 -1.58
CA PRO A 209 -103.37 -80.31 -0.40
C PRO A 209 -102.55 -80.11 0.90
N ILE A 210 -103.06 -79.19 1.74
CA ILE A 210 -102.36 -78.54 2.86
C ILE A 210 -102.33 -79.39 4.15
N SER A 211 -101.23 -79.31 4.91
CA SER A 211 -101.13 -79.64 6.36
C SER A 211 -99.91 -78.94 6.99
N ASP A 212 -99.94 -78.71 8.32
CA ASP A 212 -99.25 -77.58 9.00
C ASP A 212 -97.92 -77.88 9.76
N PRO A 213 -97.14 -76.85 10.18
CA PRO A 213 -95.74 -76.96 10.60
C PRO A 213 -95.43 -76.65 12.10
N THR A 214 -94.14 -76.71 12.51
CA THR A 214 -93.66 -76.20 13.82
C THR A 214 -92.19 -75.73 13.77
N THR A 215 -91.81 -74.67 14.50
CA THR A 215 -90.44 -74.06 14.53
C THR A 215 -90.05 -73.56 15.96
N PRO A 216 -89.09 -72.64 16.25
CA PRO A 216 -87.91 -72.94 17.09
C PRO A 216 -87.67 -71.97 18.27
N LYS A 217 -86.47 -72.00 18.94
CA LYS A 217 -85.83 -70.81 19.56
C LYS A 217 -84.38 -70.99 20.08
N GLU A 218 -83.67 -69.87 20.21
CA GLU A 218 -82.36 -69.65 20.86
C GLU A 218 -82.55 -69.15 22.32
N ILE A 219 -81.45 -68.87 23.09
CA ILE A 219 -81.27 -67.67 23.97
C ILE A 219 -79.92 -67.66 24.76
N GLN A 220 -79.07 -66.64 24.52
CA GLN A 220 -78.31 -65.77 25.50
C GLN A 220 -77.35 -66.34 26.59
N ARG A 221 -76.57 -65.56 27.39
CA ARG A 221 -75.74 -64.32 27.24
C ARG A 221 -75.22 -63.82 28.63
N SER A 222 -73.90 -63.82 28.88
CA SER A 222 -73.18 -62.99 29.88
C SER A 222 -71.66 -63.26 29.75
N THR A 223 -70.66 -62.36 29.90
CA THR A 223 -70.47 -61.02 30.50
C THR A 223 -69.82 -61.04 31.90
N GLU A 224 -68.50 -60.87 31.91
CA GLU A 224 -67.62 -60.79 33.08
C GLU A 224 -67.27 -59.32 33.37
N ASN A 225 -67.31 -58.89 34.64
CA ASN A 225 -67.13 -57.48 35.06
C ASN A 225 -66.18 -57.33 36.26
N GLY A 226 -65.04 -58.04 36.26
CA GLY A 226 -64.07 -58.05 37.37
C GLY A 226 -62.92 -57.04 37.26
N ASP A 227 -62.25 -57.00 36.11
CA ASP A 227 -60.85 -56.49 36.05
C ASP A 227 -60.70 -54.97 35.88
N THR A 228 -61.78 -54.25 35.56
CA THR A 228 -61.72 -52.83 35.20
C THR A 228 -61.18 -51.92 36.31
N ALA A 229 -61.47 -52.24 37.57
CA ALA A 229 -60.99 -51.44 38.71
C ALA A 229 -59.46 -51.46 38.85
N SER A 230 -58.84 -52.65 38.74
CA SER A 230 -57.39 -52.82 38.84
C SER A 230 -56.65 -52.21 37.65
N GLN A 231 -57.22 -52.33 36.44
CA GLN A 231 -56.68 -51.70 35.24
C GLN A 231 -56.66 -50.16 35.36
N LEU A 232 -57.73 -49.56 35.90
CA LEU A 232 -57.80 -48.12 36.15
C LEU A 232 -56.75 -47.65 37.18
N THR A 233 -56.52 -48.40 38.27
CA THR A 233 -55.47 -48.06 39.24
C THR A 233 -54.08 -48.09 38.62
N ALA A 234 -53.74 -49.16 37.88
CA ALA A 234 -52.46 -49.27 37.19
C ALA A 234 -52.24 -48.14 36.17
N HIS A 235 -53.28 -47.75 35.44
CA HIS A 235 -53.22 -46.63 34.49
C HIS A 235 -52.96 -45.28 35.18
N VAL A 236 -53.55 -45.03 36.37
CA VAL A 236 -53.30 -43.81 37.15
C VAL A 236 -51.82 -43.70 37.59
N ASP A 237 -51.20 -44.80 38.02
CA ASP A 237 -49.79 -44.77 38.44
C ASP A 237 -48.82 -44.68 37.25
N VAL A 238 -49.16 -45.27 36.09
CA VAL A 238 -48.44 -45.02 34.83
C VAL A 238 -48.49 -43.53 34.47
N LEU A 239 -49.68 -42.90 34.48
CA LEU A 239 -49.83 -41.47 34.20
C LEU A 239 -49.05 -40.59 35.18
N ARG A 240 -49.01 -40.92 36.48
CA ARG A 240 -48.17 -40.24 37.47
C ARG A 240 -46.70 -40.31 37.09
N SER A 241 -46.20 -41.50 36.74
CA SER A 241 -44.81 -41.69 36.30
C SER A 241 -44.47 -40.89 35.04
N GLU A 242 -45.43 -40.74 34.12
CA GLU A 242 -45.23 -39.98 32.88
C GLU A 242 -45.23 -38.47 33.13
N VAL A 243 -46.09 -37.96 34.02
CA VAL A 243 -46.04 -36.56 34.47
C VAL A 243 -44.71 -36.24 35.18
N GLU A 244 -44.17 -37.18 35.95
CA GLU A 244 -42.84 -37.06 36.56
C GLU A 244 -41.73 -36.96 35.49
N LYS A 245 -41.76 -37.83 34.47
CA LYS A 245 -40.82 -37.79 33.33
C LYS A 245 -40.94 -36.47 32.55
N LEU A 246 -42.16 -36.03 32.23
CA LEU A 246 -42.42 -34.81 31.46
C LEU A 246 -41.94 -33.55 32.20
N ARG A 247 -42.13 -33.48 33.53
CA ARG A 247 -41.55 -32.40 34.36
C ARG A 247 -40.03 -32.38 34.31
N ASN A 248 -39.39 -33.55 34.43
CA ASN A 248 -37.94 -33.67 34.35
C ASN A 248 -37.40 -33.36 32.94
N GLN A 249 -38.13 -33.72 31.87
CA GLN A 249 -37.79 -33.33 30.49
C GLN A 249 -37.92 -31.81 30.29
N LEU A 250 -39.00 -31.19 30.80
CA LEU A 250 -39.20 -29.74 30.74
C LEU A 250 -38.07 -29.00 31.46
N ALA A 251 -37.77 -29.34 32.71
CA ALA A 251 -36.71 -28.69 33.50
C ALA A 251 -35.32 -28.84 32.85
N ASN A 252 -35.03 -29.98 32.23
CA ASN A 252 -33.79 -30.18 31.46
C ASN A 252 -33.76 -29.35 30.16
N SER A 253 -34.89 -29.23 29.47
CA SER A 253 -35.03 -28.40 28.27
C SER A 253 -34.87 -26.91 28.58
N GLU A 254 -35.52 -26.42 29.65
CA GLU A 254 -35.39 -25.06 30.17
C GLU A 254 -33.93 -24.75 30.56
N LYS A 255 -33.28 -25.66 31.30
CA LYS A 255 -31.87 -25.55 31.67
C LYS A 255 -30.95 -25.50 30.44
N GLN A 256 -31.17 -26.35 29.44
CA GLN A 256 -30.36 -26.34 28.21
C GLN A 256 -30.60 -25.05 27.40
N SER A 257 -31.83 -24.56 27.35
CA SER A 257 -32.20 -23.30 26.69
C SER A 257 -31.54 -22.10 27.39
N GLN A 258 -31.54 -22.08 28.72
CA GLN A 258 -30.87 -21.06 29.53
C GLN A 258 -29.35 -21.08 29.32
N GLN A 259 -28.73 -22.27 29.30
CA GLN A 259 -27.29 -22.43 29.02
C GLN A 259 -26.93 -21.92 27.62
N LYS A 260 -27.69 -22.30 26.57
CA LYS A 260 -27.48 -21.79 25.20
C LYS A 260 -27.64 -20.26 25.13
N THR A 261 -28.65 -19.71 25.79
CA THR A 261 -28.87 -18.25 25.88
C THR A 261 -27.68 -17.54 26.54
N GLN A 262 -27.10 -18.13 27.59
CA GLN A 262 -25.90 -17.59 28.24
C GLN A 262 -24.65 -17.71 27.36
N GLN A 263 -24.49 -18.81 26.61
CA GLN A 263 -23.38 -18.99 25.65
C GLN A 263 -23.44 -17.93 24.55
N PHE A 264 -24.59 -17.77 23.87
CA PHE A 264 -24.75 -16.74 22.84
C PHE A 264 -24.51 -15.32 23.38
N ALA A 265 -24.93 -15.01 24.61
CA ALA A 265 -24.67 -13.71 25.24
C ALA A 265 -23.17 -13.46 25.55
N GLN A 266 -22.39 -14.52 25.79
CA GLN A 266 -20.93 -14.44 25.96
C GLN A 266 -20.23 -14.31 24.60
N GLU A 267 -20.62 -15.12 23.60
CA GLU A 267 -20.11 -15.04 22.23
C GLU A 267 -20.33 -13.65 21.62
N GLU A 268 -21.56 -13.11 21.71
CA GLU A 268 -21.88 -11.77 21.21
C GLU A 268 -21.09 -10.67 21.94
N LYS A 269 -20.76 -10.86 23.22
CA LYS A 269 -19.87 -9.96 23.96
C LYS A 269 -18.43 -10.02 23.42
N CYS A 270 -17.86 -11.21 23.27
CA CYS A 270 -16.51 -11.38 22.74
C CYS A 270 -16.39 -10.82 21.31
N ILE A 271 -17.38 -11.10 20.46
CA ILE A 271 -17.46 -10.55 19.09
C ILE A 271 -17.50 -9.01 19.12
N ARG A 272 -18.30 -8.38 20.01
CA ARG A 272 -18.33 -6.91 20.15
C ARG A 272 -16.99 -6.33 20.64
N GLU A 273 -16.31 -6.98 21.57
CA GLU A 273 -15.01 -6.54 22.08
C GLU A 273 -13.90 -6.67 21.01
N GLU A 274 -13.93 -7.74 20.21
CA GLU A 274 -13.03 -7.93 19.07
C GLU A 274 -13.31 -6.94 17.93
N ASN A 275 -14.58 -6.70 17.59
CA ASN A 275 -14.94 -5.74 16.54
C ASN A 275 -14.42 -4.34 16.88
N LEU A 276 -14.57 -3.91 18.14
CA LEU A 276 -14.02 -2.64 18.64
C LEU A 276 -12.48 -2.60 18.59
N ARG A 277 -11.80 -3.73 18.84
CA ARG A 277 -10.34 -3.85 18.71
C ARG A 277 -9.88 -3.75 17.25
N LEU A 278 -10.59 -4.40 16.33
CA LEU A 278 -10.32 -4.35 14.89
C LEU A 278 -10.59 -2.96 14.32
N GLN A 279 -11.69 -2.31 14.71
CA GLN A 279 -12.01 -0.94 14.30
C GLN A 279 -10.92 0.06 14.73
N ARG A 280 -10.36 -0.08 15.94
CA ARG A 280 -9.21 0.71 16.41
C ARG A 280 -7.92 0.45 15.60
N LYS A 281 -7.64 -0.81 15.23
CA LYS A 281 -6.51 -1.12 14.34
C LYS A 281 -6.69 -0.47 12.96
N LEU A 282 -7.89 -0.60 12.38
CA LEU A 282 -8.21 -0.03 11.07
C LEU A 282 -8.06 1.49 11.06
N GLN A 283 -8.54 2.18 12.11
CA GLN A 283 -8.38 3.62 12.28
C GLN A 283 -6.90 4.04 12.26
N LEU A 284 -6.03 3.33 12.99
CA LEU A 284 -4.59 3.63 13.03
C LEU A 284 -3.90 3.42 11.67
N GLU A 285 -4.28 2.40 10.90
CA GLU A 285 -3.70 2.19 9.56
C GLU A 285 -4.24 3.18 8.52
N VAL A 286 -5.48 3.65 8.67
CA VAL A 286 -6.02 4.80 7.90
C VAL A 286 -5.23 6.07 8.22
N GLU A 287 -5.03 6.40 9.50
CA GLU A 287 -4.24 7.56 9.93
C GLU A 287 -2.78 7.47 9.44
N ARG A 288 -2.18 6.28 9.47
CA ARG A 288 -0.83 6.01 8.94
C ARG A 288 -0.76 6.23 7.43
N ARG A 289 -1.77 5.77 6.69
CA ARG A 289 -1.89 5.99 5.23
C ARG A 289 -2.10 7.46 4.89
N GLU A 290 -2.97 8.17 5.62
CA GLU A 290 -3.21 9.60 5.43
C GLU A 290 -1.96 10.44 5.75
N ALA A 291 -1.20 10.07 6.79
CA ALA A 291 0.07 10.71 7.11
C ALA A 291 1.11 10.50 6.00
N LEU A 292 1.20 9.29 5.44
CA LEU A 292 2.09 9.00 4.32
C LEU A 292 1.67 9.72 3.03
N CYS A 293 0.38 9.77 2.71
CA CYS A 293 -0.11 10.55 1.57
C CYS A 293 0.18 12.05 1.72
N ARG A 294 -0.03 12.63 2.91
CA ARG A 294 0.34 14.03 3.20
C ARG A 294 1.83 14.28 3.02
N HIS A 295 2.69 13.45 3.61
CA HIS A 295 4.14 13.58 3.46
C HIS A 295 4.60 13.49 1.99
N LEU A 296 3.98 12.62 1.18
CA LEU A 296 4.29 12.54 -0.25
C LEU A 296 3.88 13.83 -0.98
N SER A 297 2.65 14.33 -0.81
CA SER A 297 2.20 15.56 -1.47
C SER A 297 2.93 16.81 -0.99
N GLU A 298 3.33 16.88 0.29
CA GLU A 298 4.21 17.92 0.84
C GLU A 298 5.60 17.86 0.19
N SER A 299 6.13 16.66 -0.03
CA SER A 299 7.43 16.44 -0.69
C SER A 299 7.38 16.77 -2.18
N GLU A 300 6.36 16.30 -2.91
CA GLU A 300 6.10 16.62 -4.32
C GLU A 300 6.00 18.14 -4.52
N SER A 301 5.19 18.84 -3.71
CA SER A 301 5.05 20.30 -3.79
C SER A 301 6.35 21.04 -3.45
N SER A 302 7.17 20.52 -2.53
CA SER A 302 8.50 21.09 -2.24
C SER A 302 9.48 20.95 -3.42
N LEU A 303 9.42 19.82 -4.14
CA LEU A 303 10.24 19.57 -5.33
C LEU A 303 9.79 20.43 -6.51
N GLU A 304 8.47 20.60 -6.73
CA GLU A 304 7.95 21.51 -7.75
C GLU A 304 8.39 22.97 -7.51
N MET A 305 8.37 23.46 -6.26
CA MET A 305 8.87 24.81 -5.94
C MET A 305 10.40 24.94 -6.04
N GLU A 306 11.16 23.86 -5.89
CA GLU A 306 12.61 23.87 -6.10
C GLU A 306 12.95 23.82 -7.59
N GLU A 307 12.22 23.03 -8.40
CA GLU A 307 12.31 23.03 -9.86
C GLU A 307 11.90 24.39 -10.45
N GLU A 308 10.83 25.03 -9.98
CA GLU A 308 10.46 26.38 -10.42
C GLU A 308 11.53 27.42 -10.06
N ARG A 309 12.18 27.30 -8.88
CA ARG A 309 13.31 28.17 -8.51
C ARG A 309 14.51 27.95 -9.45
N LEU A 310 14.88 26.70 -9.70
CA LEU A 310 15.96 26.32 -10.59
C LEU A 310 15.71 26.75 -12.04
N PHE A 311 14.46 26.65 -12.52
CA PHE A 311 14.05 27.13 -13.83
C PHE A 311 14.22 28.66 -13.95
N ASN A 312 13.78 29.41 -12.94
CA ASN A 312 13.90 30.87 -12.92
C ASN A 312 15.38 31.33 -12.83
N GLU A 313 16.25 30.69 -12.04
CA GLU A 313 17.70 30.96 -12.07
C GLU A 313 18.37 30.52 -13.38
N GLY A 314 18.00 29.36 -13.93
CA GLY A 314 18.50 28.84 -15.20
C GLY A 314 18.17 29.77 -16.38
N MET A 315 16.96 30.35 -16.38
CA MET A 315 16.53 31.34 -17.37
C MET A 315 17.31 32.67 -17.25
N LEU A 316 17.60 33.13 -16.02
CA LEU A 316 18.40 34.32 -15.77
C LEU A 316 19.88 34.16 -16.16
N THR A 317 20.46 32.99 -15.93
CA THR A 317 21.87 32.69 -16.26
C THR A 317 22.10 32.45 -17.75
N THR A 318 21.18 31.76 -18.43
CA THR A 318 21.31 31.42 -19.87
C THR A 318 21.25 32.65 -20.77
N SER A 319 20.55 33.72 -20.36
CA SER A 319 20.30 34.93 -21.17
C SER A 319 21.48 35.91 -21.30
N ARG A 320 22.72 35.49 -20.94
CA ARG A 320 23.90 36.39 -20.86
C ARG A 320 25.16 35.97 -21.62
N GLN A 321 25.06 35.09 -22.63
CA GLN A 321 26.19 34.86 -23.57
C GLN A 321 25.88 35.38 -24.98
N ARG A 322 26.80 36.17 -25.54
CA ARG A 322 26.64 36.92 -26.80
C ARG A 322 27.90 36.78 -27.67
N THR A 323 27.70 36.38 -28.93
CA THR A 323 28.60 36.52 -30.12
C THR A 323 30.09 36.14 -30.00
N ILE A 324 30.48 35.09 -30.74
CA ILE A 324 31.70 35.12 -31.59
C ILE A 324 31.43 34.32 -32.89
N SER A 325 32.04 34.73 -34.01
CA SER A 325 32.13 34.01 -35.30
C SER A 325 33.33 33.02 -35.29
N SER A 326 33.64 32.14 -36.27
CA SER A 326 33.52 32.20 -37.74
C SER A 326 33.56 30.77 -38.38
N PRO A 327 33.44 30.60 -39.73
CA PRO A 327 33.10 29.30 -40.36
C PRO A 327 34.27 28.51 -41.00
N VAL A 328 34.02 27.23 -41.32
CA VAL A 328 34.83 26.34 -42.19
C VAL A 328 33.89 25.55 -43.14
N PRO A 329 34.23 25.28 -44.43
CA PRO A 329 33.27 24.81 -45.43
C PRO A 329 33.42 23.33 -45.90
N HIS A 330 32.27 22.71 -46.21
CA HIS A 330 32.10 21.49 -47.06
C HIS A 330 32.69 20.17 -46.49
N SER A 331 32.22 18.96 -46.84
CA SER A 331 31.25 18.52 -47.87
C SER A 331 30.37 17.34 -47.34
N PRO A 332 29.43 16.75 -48.11
CA PRO A 332 28.19 16.22 -47.51
C PRO A 332 28.18 14.72 -47.17
N ASN A 333 27.26 14.35 -46.28
CA ASN A 333 26.31 13.29 -46.63
C ASN A 333 24.91 13.63 -46.10
N SER A 334 23.93 13.76 -47.00
CA SER A 334 22.55 14.13 -46.64
C SER A 334 21.64 12.91 -46.65
N SER A 335 21.00 12.63 -45.52
CA SER A 335 19.74 11.87 -45.46
C SER A 335 19.01 12.12 -44.15
N ARG A 336 18.43 13.31 -44.05
CA ARG A 336 17.21 13.55 -43.26
C ARG A 336 16.14 14.07 -44.22
N PRO A 337 14.86 13.74 -43.98
CA PRO A 337 13.89 14.82 -43.95
C PRO A 337 13.09 14.82 -42.64
N LEU A 338 12.46 15.95 -42.35
CA LEU A 338 11.57 16.16 -41.22
C LEU A 338 10.12 16.25 -41.70
N SER A 339 9.22 15.53 -41.04
CA SER A 339 7.80 15.89 -40.89
C SER A 339 6.95 15.91 -42.18
N PRO A 340 5.63 16.18 -42.09
CA PRO A 340 4.65 15.47 -41.26
C PRO A 340 3.46 14.94 -42.08
N GLY A 341 2.79 13.87 -41.62
CA GLY A 341 1.57 13.37 -42.28
C GLY A 341 0.72 12.47 -41.36
N PRO A 342 -0.63 12.59 -41.35
CA PRO A 342 -1.49 11.84 -40.44
C PRO A 342 -1.97 10.49 -41.02
N SER A 343 -1.93 9.42 -40.24
CA SER A 343 -2.69 8.19 -40.52
C SER A 343 -2.90 7.29 -39.30
N ALA A 344 -4.15 6.82 -39.19
CA ALA A 344 -4.71 5.74 -38.37
C ALA A 344 -3.76 4.87 -37.51
N GLY A 345 -3.69 5.20 -36.22
CA GLY A 345 -3.95 4.31 -35.09
C GLY A 345 -3.31 2.91 -35.01
N THR A 346 -2.39 2.76 -34.06
CA THR A 346 -2.53 1.69 -33.03
C THR A 346 -1.80 2.05 -31.75
N GLY A 347 -2.51 2.10 -30.62
CA GLY A 347 -1.91 2.33 -29.30
C GLY A 347 -1.29 1.06 -28.73
N ARG A 348 0.04 1.04 -28.57
CA ARG A 348 0.79 -0.01 -27.86
C ARG A 348 1.69 0.60 -26.80
N CYS A 349 1.86 -0.09 -25.67
CA CYS A 349 2.80 0.33 -24.64
C CYS A 349 4.25 -0.02 -25.04
N HIS A 350 5.17 0.93 -24.95
CA HIS A 350 6.56 0.75 -25.41
C HIS A 350 7.40 -0.18 -24.50
N ALA A 351 6.91 -0.51 -23.30
CA ALA A 351 7.57 -1.42 -22.36
C ALA A 351 7.10 -2.90 -22.47
N CYS A 352 5.92 -3.17 -23.04
CA CYS A 352 5.34 -4.53 -23.08
C CYS A 352 4.61 -4.91 -24.39
N GLY A 353 4.53 -4.00 -25.37
CA GLY A 353 4.03 -4.28 -26.73
C GLY A 353 2.54 -4.58 -26.88
N GLN A 354 1.79 -4.75 -25.79
CA GLN A 354 0.35 -5.08 -25.82
C GLN A 354 -0.52 -3.92 -26.31
N LEU A 355 -1.68 -4.27 -26.87
CA LEU A 355 -2.63 -3.36 -27.50
C LEU A 355 -3.55 -2.70 -26.46
N LEU A 356 -3.58 -1.36 -26.41
CA LEU A 356 -4.47 -0.62 -25.50
C LEU A 356 -5.90 -0.55 -26.05
N CYS A 357 -6.64 -1.65 -25.89
CA CYS A 357 -8.05 -1.71 -26.27
C CYS A 357 -8.93 -0.95 -25.25
N ARG A 358 -9.08 0.37 -25.41
CA ARG A 358 -10.04 1.17 -24.63
C ARG A 358 -11.47 0.68 -24.88
N ARG A 359 -12.08 0.00 -23.91
CA ARG A 359 -13.53 -0.19 -23.83
C ARG A 359 -14.02 0.20 -22.43
N SER A 360 -14.90 1.20 -22.38
CA SER A 360 -15.51 1.67 -21.13
C SER A 360 -16.76 0.85 -20.80
N GLU A 361 -16.63 -0.06 -19.84
CA GLU A 361 -17.73 -0.78 -19.19
C GLU A 361 -17.73 -0.29 -17.73
N ARG A 362 -18.65 0.56 -17.27
CA ARG A 362 -20.13 0.49 -17.35
C ARG A 362 -20.65 -0.88 -16.96
N PHE A 363 -20.91 -0.97 -15.66
CA PHE A 363 -21.68 -1.97 -14.93
C PHE A 363 -22.86 -2.54 -15.74
N ILE A 364 -22.80 -3.82 -16.11
CA ILE A 364 -23.91 -4.57 -16.73
C ILE A 364 -24.26 -5.74 -15.80
N LYS A 365 -25.48 -5.75 -15.29
CA LYS A 365 -26.06 -6.94 -14.63
C LYS A 365 -26.46 -7.96 -15.70
N PRO A 366 -26.20 -9.26 -15.51
CA PRO A 366 -26.81 -10.28 -16.36
C PRO A 366 -28.32 -10.32 -16.11
N ALA A 367 -29.11 -10.34 -17.18
CA ALA A 367 -30.55 -10.51 -17.13
C ALA A 367 -30.93 -11.91 -17.62
N ILE A 368 -31.73 -12.63 -16.83
CA ILE A 368 -32.35 -13.92 -17.22
C ILE A 368 -33.83 -13.63 -17.55
N PRO A 369 -34.36 -14.12 -18.68
CA PRO A 369 -35.73 -13.79 -19.12
C PRO A 369 -36.82 -14.74 -18.59
N PHE A 370 -38.07 -14.25 -18.67
CA PHE A 370 -39.36 -14.95 -18.49
C PHE A 370 -39.81 -15.32 -17.06
N PRO A 371 -41.13 -15.45 -16.81
CA PRO A 371 -42.29 -14.82 -17.46
C PRO A 371 -43.21 -14.07 -16.46
N GLN A 372 -44.32 -13.51 -16.97
CA GLN A 372 -45.34 -12.83 -16.16
C GLN A 372 -46.12 -13.78 -15.24
N LEU A 373 -46.38 -13.32 -14.01
CA LEU A 373 -47.61 -13.65 -13.28
C LEU A 373 -48.21 -12.35 -12.72
N ASN A 374 -49.54 -12.30 -12.67
CA ASN A 374 -50.32 -11.08 -12.44
C ASN A 374 -51.43 -11.36 -11.42
N THR A 375 -51.32 -10.79 -10.21
CA THR A 375 -52.35 -10.92 -9.15
C THR A 375 -52.48 -9.62 -8.37
N SER A 376 -53.72 -9.16 -8.20
CA SER A 376 -54.09 -7.91 -7.54
C SER A 376 -53.98 -7.95 -6.00
N ALA A 377 -53.91 -6.76 -5.40
CA ALA A 377 -54.60 -6.23 -4.20
C ALA A 377 -55.37 -7.22 -3.25
N PRO A 378 -55.48 -6.93 -1.92
CA PRO A 378 -55.66 -5.56 -1.40
C PRO A 378 -55.01 -5.22 -0.03
N ASN A 379 -55.30 -4.00 0.43
CA ASN A 379 -55.07 -3.52 1.81
C ASN A 379 -55.76 -4.42 2.85
N VAL A 380 -55.22 -4.44 4.07
CA VAL A 380 -55.98 -4.78 5.29
C VAL A 380 -55.83 -3.64 6.29
N LEU A 381 -56.94 -3.16 6.83
CA LEU A 381 -56.98 -2.18 7.91
C LEU A 381 -56.74 -2.88 9.25
N ASN A 382 -56.11 -2.18 10.20
CA ASN A 382 -56.54 -2.29 11.59
C ASN A 382 -56.42 -0.92 12.29
N SER A 383 -57.30 -0.65 13.25
CA SER A 383 -57.43 0.65 13.92
C SER A 383 -58.00 0.48 15.33
N SER A 384 -57.95 1.55 16.14
CA SER A 384 -58.40 1.62 17.56
C SER A 384 -57.48 0.87 18.55
N ALA A 385 -57.20 1.37 19.77
CA ALA A 385 -57.38 2.69 20.41
C ALA A 385 -56.24 2.90 21.45
N THR A 386 -56.06 3.98 22.22
CA THR A 386 -56.78 5.24 22.53
C THR A 386 -55.70 6.25 23.03
N GLY A 387 -55.90 7.57 23.21
CA GLY A 387 -57.03 8.46 22.97
C GLY A 387 -56.91 9.76 23.80
N ALA A 388 -57.43 10.88 23.26
CA ALA A 388 -57.57 12.21 23.91
C ALA A 388 -56.24 12.95 24.28
N SER A 389 -56.15 14.29 24.43
CA SER A 389 -57.14 15.38 24.36
C SER A 389 -56.50 16.71 23.87
N GLY A 390 -57.20 17.49 23.03
CA GLY A 390 -56.99 18.94 22.83
C GLY A 390 -55.68 19.43 22.16
N GLY A 391 -55.61 20.63 21.58
CA GLY A 391 -56.70 21.58 21.28
C GLY A 391 -56.24 23.04 21.14
N GLY A 392 -55.99 23.51 19.90
CA GLY A 392 -55.62 24.91 19.58
C GLY A 392 -54.17 25.30 19.99
N GLY A 393 -53.54 26.32 19.41
CA GLY A 393 -53.92 27.15 18.26
C GLY A 393 -53.49 28.63 18.44
N GLY A 394 -52.78 29.21 17.46
CA GLY A 394 -52.60 30.67 17.34
C GLY A 394 -51.28 31.29 17.81
N ASN A 395 -50.36 31.47 16.86
CA ASN A 395 -49.59 32.70 16.54
C ASN A 395 -48.76 33.54 17.56
N THR A 396 -47.63 34.01 17.00
CA THR A 396 -46.99 35.36 17.09
C THR A 396 -46.07 35.78 18.25
N VAL A 397 -44.81 36.14 17.86
CA VAL A 397 -43.78 37.05 18.46
C VAL A 397 -43.35 36.84 19.93
N THR A 398 -42.14 37.19 20.41
CA THR A 398 -40.91 37.84 19.85
C THR A 398 -39.66 37.18 20.53
N PHE A 399 -38.39 37.62 20.56
CA PHE A 399 -37.64 38.85 20.19
C PHE A 399 -36.20 38.45 19.75
N SER A 400 -35.41 39.39 19.20
CA SER A 400 -34.01 39.17 18.75
C SER A 400 -32.95 39.86 19.63
N THR A 401 -31.81 39.19 19.88
CA THR A 401 -30.46 39.75 20.19
C THR A 401 -29.44 38.57 20.15
N THR A 402 -28.30 38.57 19.44
CA THR A 402 -27.00 39.29 19.64
C THR A 402 -26.37 39.08 21.03
N SER A 403 -25.07 38.77 21.21
CA SER A 403 -23.89 38.84 20.31
C SER A 403 -22.71 37.94 20.74
N THR A 404 -21.76 37.70 19.83
CA THR A 404 -20.34 37.31 20.09
C THR A 404 -19.56 38.43 20.79
N PRO A 405 -18.43 38.19 21.53
CA PRO A 405 -17.12 37.92 20.90
C PRO A 405 -16.05 37.07 21.68
N ALA A 406 -15.13 36.51 20.88
CA ALA A 406 -13.66 36.36 21.03
C ALA A 406 -12.92 35.97 22.35
N ASN A 407 -12.00 35.00 22.18
CA ASN A 407 -10.64 34.84 22.76
C ASN A 407 -10.34 35.13 24.25
N ASN A 408 -9.77 34.13 24.92
CA ASN A 408 -8.33 34.17 25.26
C ASN A 408 -7.71 32.78 25.51
N SER A 409 -6.39 32.72 25.64
CA SER A 409 -5.57 31.50 25.71
C SER A 409 -5.25 31.02 27.14
N LEU A 410 -4.78 29.77 27.28
CA LEU A 410 -3.50 29.38 27.93
C LEU A 410 -3.31 27.86 27.99
N THR A 411 -2.05 27.41 28.11
CA THR A 411 -1.62 26.01 28.29
C THR A 411 -1.19 25.74 29.74
N PRO A 412 -1.14 24.45 30.15
CA PRO A 412 -0.12 24.01 31.11
C PRO A 412 0.63 22.72 30.70
N ALA A 413 1.71 22.41 31.43
CA ALA A 413 2.80 21.54 31.02
C ALA A 413 2.75 20.07 31.53
N ASN A 414 3.74 19.27 31.11
CA ASN A 414 3.99 17.88 31.54
C ASN A 414 4.41 17.77 33.03
N PRO A 415 4.12 16.62 33.69
CA PRO A 415 4.81 16.18 34.91
C PRO A 415 6.13 15.42 34.61
N PRO A 416 7.07 15.33 35.57
CA PRO A 416 8.39 14.71 35.38
C PRO A 416 8.48 13.21 35.76
N SER A 417 9.55 12.54 35.32
CA SER A 417 9.93 11.19 35.76
C SER A 417 10.76 11.22 37.06
N PRO A 418 10.63 10.22 37.96
CA PRO A 418 11.49 10.08 39.13
C PRO A 418 12.86 9.45 38.79
N MET A 419 13.87 9.71 39.63
CA MET A 419 15.11 8.92 39.66
C MET A 419 15.06 7.93 40.84
N ASP A 420 15.54 6.71 40.62
CA ASP A 420 15.88 5.77 41.70
C ASP A 420 17.29 6.04 42.23
N THR A 421 17.47 5.90 43.54
CA THR A 421 18.76 6.09 44.23
C THR A 421 19.32 4.78 44.76
N SER A 422 20.64 4.60 44.61
CA SER A 422 21.33 3.35 44.96
C SER A 422 21.21 2.95 46.43
N ILE A 423 21.04 1.64 46.67
CA ILE A 423 21.40 0.98 47.92
C ILE A 423 22.49 -0.06 47.63
N CYS A 424 23.48 -0.13 48.52
CA CYS A 424 24.51 -1.16 48.56
C CYS A 424 24.52 -1.79 49.96
N LYS A 425 25.18 -2.96 50.07
CA LYS A 425 25.11 -3.98 51.14
C LYS A 425 23.97 -4.99 50.91
N GLU A 426 24.16 -6.27 51.22
CA GLU A 426 25.40 -6.95 51.69
C GLU A 426 26.16 -7.65 50.54
#